data_AF-A0A329KYQ3-F1
#
_entry.id   AF-A0A329KYQ3-F1
#
_cell.length_a   1.000
_cell.length_b   1.000
_cell.length_c   1.000
_cell.angle_alpha   90.00
_cell.angle_beta   90.00
_cell.angle_gamma   90.00
#
_symmetry.space_group_name_H-M   'P 1'
#
loop_
_entity.id
_entity.type
_entity.pdbx_description
1 polymer ?
#
loop_
_entity_poly.entity_id
_entity_poly.type
_entity_poly.pdbx_seq_one_letter_code
_entity_poly.pdbx_strand_id
1 'polypeptide(L)' 'MIVHMRKWIERMKFIALFFVLVILLYHMMAVVGQWLQPAHPHRTPEGSAVKVFRHESGTLETDNMADRLRLYYWLGE' A
#
# COMPACT_ATOMS: atom_id res chain seq x y z
N MET A 1 21.08 -3.44 -45.55
CA MET A 1 21.10 -3.16 -44.09
C MET A 1 20.18 -4.18 -43.40
N ILE A 2 20.69 -5.39 -43.10
CA ILE A 2 19.91 -6.53 -42.56
C ILE A 2 20.40 -6.96 -41.16
N VAL A 3 21.47 -6.33 -40.66
CA VAL A 3 22.20 -6.78 -39.46
C VAL A 3 21.60 -6.24 -38.15
N HIS A 4 20.69 -5.26 -38.19
CA HIS A 4 20.13 -4.66 -36.96
C HIS A 4 18.98 -5.48 -36.32
N MET A 5 18.29 -6.35 -37.06
CA MET A 5 17.10 -7.06 -36.53
C MET A 5 17.45 -8.01 -35.37
N ARG A 6 18.60 -8.69 -35.47
CA ARG A 6 19.02 -9.69 -34.48
C ARG A 6 19.35 -9.06 -33.12
N LYS A 7 19.94 -7.86 -33.11
CA LYS A 7 20.22 -7.08 -31.88
C LYS A 7 18.94 -6.58 -31.20
N TRP A 8 17.91 -6.25 -31.99
CA TRP A 8 16.61 -5.85 -31.45
C TRP A 8 15.87 -7.01 -30.80
N ILE A 9 15.92 -8.20 -31.40
CA ILE A 9 15.33 -9.41 -30.82
C ILE A 9 15.97 -9.77 -29.47
N GLU A 10 17.28 -9.62 -29.34
CA GLU A 10 17.96 -9.83 -28.05
C GLU A 10 17.49 -8.84 -26.98
N ARG A 11 17.29 -7.56 -27.33
CA ARG A 11 16.74 -6.54 -26.41
C ARG A 11 15.28 -6.83 -26.03
N MET A 12 14.48 -7.31 -26.97
CA MET A 12 13.08 -7.67 -26.71
C MET A 12 12.95 -8.78 -25.66
N LYS A 13 13.90 -9.72 -25.57
CA LYS A 13 13.91 -10.74 -24.52
C LYS A 13 14.03 -10.13 -23.12
N PHE A 14 14.89 -9.12 -22.96
CA PHE A 14 15.04 -8.42 -21.68
C PHE A 14 13.82 -7.58 -21.33
N ILE A 15 13.20 -6.95 -22.32
CA ILE A 15 11.94 -6.22 -22.13
C ILE A 15 10.82 -7.18 -21.70
N ALA A 16 10.68 -8.33 -22.36
CA ALA A 16 9.72 -9.34 -21.99
C ALA A 16 9.97 -9.88 -20.56
N LEU A 17 11.23 -10.17 -20.21
CA LEU A 17 11.61 -10.58 -18.86
C LEU A 17 11.25 -9.52 -17.81
N PHE A 18 11.50 -8.24 -18.12
CA PHE A 18 11.13 -7.13 -17.25
C PHE A 18 9.61 -7.08 -17.01
N PHE A 19 8.79 -7.22 -18.05
CA PHE A 19 7.34 -7.28 -17.90
C PHE A 19 6.89 -8.46 -17.04
N VAL A 20 7.48 -9.65 -17.23
CA VAL A 20 7.19 -10.82 -16.38
C VAL A 20 7.52 -10.52 -14.92
N LEU A 21 8.67 -9.90 -14.64
CA LEU A 21 9.07 -9.55 -13.29
C LEU A 21 8.12 -8.52 -12.65
N VAL A 22 7.70 -7.51 -13.41
CA VAL A 22 6.74 -6.48 -12.95
C VAL A 22 5.39 -7.12 -12.61
N ILE A 23 4.88 -8.00 -13.46
CA ILE A 23 3.62 -8.71 -13.20
C ILE A 23 3.74 -9.58 -11.95
N LEU A 24 4.85 -10.30 -11.80
CA LEU A 24 5.11 -11.12 -10.61
C LEU A 24 5.15 -10.28 -9.33
N LEU A 25 5.84 -9.14 -9.36
CA LEU A 25 5.91 -8.21 -8.23
C LEU A 25 4.53 -7.64 -7.90
N TYR A 26 3.74 -7.25 -8.91
CA TYR A 26 2.38 -6.78 -8.73
C TYR A 26 1.51 -7.82 -8.02
N HIS A 27 1.58 -9.08 -8.43
CA HIS A 27 0.84 -10.16 -7.76
C HIS A 27 1.32 -10.38 -6.32
N MET A 28 2.63 -10.34 -6.05
CA MET A 28 3.14 -10.40 -4.68
C MET A 28 2.58 -9.26 -3.82
N MET A 29 2.59 -8.03 -4.33
CA MET A 29 2.03 -6.88 -3.63
C MET A 29 0.51 -7.00 -3.45
N ALA A 30 -0.21 -7.56 -4.42
CA ALA A 30 -1.65 -7.78 -4.33
C ALA A 30 -2.00 -8.80 -3.22
N VAL A 31 -1.24 -9.90 -3.13
CA VAL A 31 -1.41 -10.90 -2.05
C VAL A 31 -1.12 -10.27 -0.68
N VAL A 32 -0.04 -9.48 -0.57
CA VAL A 32 0.27 -8.75 0.66
C VAL A 32 -0.82 -7.73 0.98
N GLY A 33 -1.33 -7.01 -0.01
CA GLY A 33 -2.41 -6.03 0.15
C GLY A 33 -3.72 -6.65 0.60
N GLN A 34 -4.07 -7.83 0.07
CA GLN A 34 -5.23 -8.60 0.54
C GLN A 34 -5.05 -9.09 1.98
N TRP A 35 -3.82 -9.41 2.38
CA TRP A 35 -3.52 -9.77 3.76
C TRP A 35 -3.58 -8.56 4.71
N LEU A 36 -3.21 -7.37 4.20
CA LEU A 36 -3.17 -6.14 4.98
C LEU A 36 -4.53 -5.43 5.06
N GLN A 37 -5.42 -5.59 4.06
CA GLN A 37 -6.77 -5.04 4.09
C GLN A 37 -7.67 -5.85 5.02
N PRO A 38 -8.12 -5.29 6.16
CA PRO A 38 -9.18 -5.90 6.93
C PRO A 38 -10.45 -5.88 6.07
N ALA A 39 -11.21 -6.97 6.07
CA ALA A 39 -12.42 -7.19 5.24
C ALA A 39 -13.57 -6.17 5.41
N HIS A 40 -13.40 -5.11 6.21
CA HIS A 40 -14.42 -4.13 6.51
C HIS A 40 -13.88 -2.70 6.40
N PRO A 41 -13.79 -2.12 5.19
CA PRO A 41 -13.28 -0.76 5.02
C PRO A 41 -14.17 0.27 5.71
N HIS A 42 -15.49 0.09 5.74
CA HIS A 42 -16.39 1.07 6.34
C HIS A 42 -17.55 0.36 7.06
N ARG A 43 -17.41 0.07 8.35
CA ARG A 43 -18.60 0.04 9.22
C ARG A 43 -19.02 1.50 9.36
N THR A 44 -20.15 1.85 8.75
CA THR A 44 -20.87 3.07 9.09
C THR A 44 -20.98 3.13 10.62
N PRO A 45 -20.51 4.19 11.29
CA PRO A 45 -20.64 4.29 12.73
C PRO A 45 -22.14 4.31 13.06
N GLU A 46 -22.67 3.22 13.60
CA GLU A 46 -24.06 3.15 14.10
C GLU A 46 -24.26 3.97 15.39
N GLY A 47 -23.22 4.67 15.86
CA GLY A 47 -23.30 5.62 16.96
C GLY A 47 -23.45 7.04 16.43
N SER A 48 -24.59 7.68 16.74
CA SER A 48 -24.79 9.13 16.63
C SER A 48 -23.50 9.89 16.96
N ALA A 49 -22.96 10.62 15.99
CA ALA A 49 -21.74 11.40 16.15
C ALA A 49 -21.96 12.53 17.16
N VAL A 50 -21.78 12.23 18.45
CA VAL A 50 -21.70 13.24 19.49
C VAL A 50 -20.29 13.81 19.42
N LYS A 51 -20.21 15.07 18.97
CA LYS A 51 -18.97 15.84 18.90
C LYS A 51 -18.48 16.13 20.33
N VAL A 52 -17.75 15.19 20.92
CA VAL A 52 -17.11 15.38 22.22
C VAL A 52 -15.82 16.16 22.00
N PHE A 53 -15.87 17.48 22.17
CA PHE A 53 -14.66 18.28 22.32
C PHE A 53 -13.98 17.89 23.64
N ARG A 54 -12.97 17.02 23.57
CA ARG A 54 -12.08 16.76 24.70
C ARG A 54 -10.96 17.79 24.67
N HIS A 55 -10.98 18.70 25.62
CA HIS A 55 -9.87 19.62 25.84
C HIS A 55 -8.76 18.82 26.53
N GLU A 56 -7.86 18.23 25.75
CA GLU A 56 -6.74 17.45 26.29
C GLU A 56 -5.63 18.42 26.73
N SER A 57 -5.81 18.96 27.92
CA SER A 57 -4.72 19.48 28.74
C SER A 57 -3.78 18.33 29.09
N GLY A 58 -2.61 18.31 28.45
CA GLY A 58 -1.36 17.77 28.98
C GLY A 58 -1.29 16.25 29.18
N THR A 59 -0.69 15.57 28.21
CA THR A 59 0.55 14.80 28.41
C THR A 59 1.02 14.36 27.04
N LEU A 60 2.18 14.89 26.60
CA LEU A 60 2.98 14.30 25.53
C LEU A 60 3.56 12.98 26.06
N GLU A 61 2.69 12.00 26.29
CA GLU A 61 3.11 10.62 26.44
C GLU A 61 3.83 10.27 25.14
N THR A 62 5.00 9.67 25.29
CA THR A 62 5.90 9.28 24.20
C THR A 62 5.23 8.16 23.41
N ASP A 63 4.20 8.51 22.64
CA ASP A 63 3.49 7.58 21.80
C ASP A 63 4.44 7.19 20.69
N ASN A 64 4.89 5.94 20.78
CA ASN A 64 5.91 5.36 19.94
C ASN A 64 5.54 5.64 18.48
N MET A 65 6.45 6.22 17.71
CA MET A 65 6.19 6.62 16.31
C MET A 65 5.57 5.46 15.50
N ALA A 66 5.91 4.22 15.84
CA ALA A 66 5.32 3.01 15.27
C ALA A 66 3.80 2.87 15.51
N ASP A 67 3.31 3.22 16.69
CA ASP A 67 1.88 3.15 17.02
C ASP A 67 1.08 4.22 16.25
N ARG A 68 1.67 5.40 16.07
CA ARG A 68 1.11 6.45 15.22
C ARG A 68 1.08 6.05 13.74
N LEU A 69 2.16 5.44 13.23
CA LEU A 69 2.16 4.90 11.86
C LEU A 69 1.11 3.81 11.70
N ARG A 70 0.96 2.93 12.69
CA ARG A 70 -0.07 1.89 12.66
C ARG A 70 -1.47 2.49 12.63
N LEU A 71 -1.74 3.52 13.44
CA LEU A 71 -3.02 4.22 13.41
C LEU A 71 -3.29 4.85 12.04
N TYR A 72 -2.29 5.51 11.44
CA TYR A 72 -2.42 6.09 10.10
C TYR A 72 -2.75 5.05 9.03
N TYR A 73 -2.01 3.93 8.99
CA TYR A 73 -2.25 2.87 8.01
C TYR A 73 -3.54 2.09 8.26
N TRP A 74 -4.05 2.06 9.49
CA TRP A 74 -5.21 1.23 9.86
C TRP A 74 -6.53 2.02 9.92
N LEU A 75 -6.49 3.27 10.36
CA LEU A 75 -7.65 4.17 10.47
C LEU A 75 -7.80 5.10 9.26
N GLY A 76 -6.70 5.42 8.57
CA GLY A 76 -6.71 6.24 7.36
C GLY A 76 -6.95 7.74 7.60
N GLU A 77 -6.58 8.26 8.78
CA GLU A 77 -6.57 9.71 9.06
C GLU A 77 -5.68 10.51 8.11
#